data_AF-A0A7V7BZF1-F1
#
_entry.id   AF-A0A7V7BZF1-F1
#
_cell.length_a   1.000
_cell.length_b   1.000
_cell.length_c   1.000
_cell.angle_alpha   90.00
_cell.angle_beta   90.00
_cell.angle_gamma   90.00
#
_symmetry.space_group_name_H-M   'P 1'
#
loop_
_entity.id
_entity.type
_entity.pdbx_description
1 polymer ?
#
loop_
_entity_poly.entity_id
_entity_poly.type
_entity_poly.pdbx_seq_one_letter_code
_entity_poly.pdbx_strand_id
1 'polypeptide(L)'
;MTAGDLPGDDAVLDLFERLALEAGRAVMAVYATDFAAAAKADASPVTAADHAAEETILAGLRAALPAVPCVAEEEVAAGRVPEIGDGPFVLVDPLDGTKEFVSRNGDFTVNIALVRERMPAVGVVYAPARGMLFSGRPGAAFATPAADGRLAGARRSIRVRTPKAPLSIVASRSHLTPETAAFIDRFPGAETVSVGSSLKFCLLASGEADLYPRFGRTMEWDTAAG
;
A
#
# COMPACT_ATOMS: atom_id res chain seq x y z
N MET A 1 8.53 19.03 19.97
CA MET A 1 9.52 17.99 19.63
C MET A 1 10.52 18.61 18.68
N THR A 2 11.80 18.65 19.05
CA THR A 2 12.89 18.99 18.12
C THR A 2 13.05 17.87 17.09
N ALA A 3 13.72 18.12 15.98
CA ALA A 3 13.99 17.16 14.89
C ALA A 3 14.89 15.96 15.30
N GLY A 4 14.90 15.56 16.57
CA GLY A 4 15.91 14.68 17.17
C GLY A 4 15.48 13.24 17.45
N ASP A 5 14.24 12.96 17.85
CA ASP A 5 13.84 11.58 18.18
C ASP A 5 12.49 11.24 17.53
N LEU A 6 12.57 10.54 16.40
CA LEU A 6 11.45 9.74 15.94
C LEU A 6 11.05 8.74 17.04
N PRO A 7 9.75 8.45 17.20
CA PRO A 7 9.33 7.32 18.00
C PRO A 7 10.02 6.03 17.52
N GLY A 8 10.20 5.07 18.43
CA GLY A 8 10.71 3.74 18.08
C GLY A 8 9.82 3.04 17.05
N ASP A 9 10.38 2.07 16.33
CA ASP A 9 9.74 1.44 15.17
C ASP A 9 8.39 0.82 15.48
N ASP A 10 8.23 0.21 16.67
CA ASP A 10 6.94 -0.33 17.09
C ASP A 10 5.87 0.77 17.25
N ALA A 11 6.24 1.94 17.79
CA ALA A 11 5.32 3.06 17.95
C ALA A 11 4.95 3.70 16.59
N VAL A 12 5.91 3.75 15.65
CA VAL A 12 5.63 4.18 14.27
C VAL A 12 4.71 3.19 13.56
N LEU A 13 4.97 1.89 13.71
CA LEU A 13 4.14 0.84 13.13
C LEU A 13 2.71 0.92 13.66
N ASP A 14 2.53 1.03 14.98
CA ASP A 14 1.22 1.19 15.62
C ASP A 14 0.48 2.46 15.14
N LEU A 15 1.21 3.55 14.91
CA LEU A 15 0.66 4.77 14.31
C LEU A 15 0.19 4.51 12.89
N PHE A 16 1.03 3.92 12.03
CA PHE A 16 0.70 3.70 10.62
C PHE A 16 -0.46 2.71 10.45
N GLU A 17 -0.51 1.65 11.26
CA GLU A 17 -1.63 0.71 11.25
C GLU A 17 -2.95 1.43 11.57
N ARG A 18 -2.94 2.27 12.63
CA ARG A 18 -4.12 3.06 12.98
C ARG A 18 -4.53 4.00 11.84
N LEU A 19 -3.60 4.77 11.28
CA LEU A 19 -3.91 5.73 10.21
C LEU A 19 -4.39 5.04 8.94
N ALA A 20 -3.79 3.92 8.55
CA ALA A 20 -4.23 3.14 7.40
C ALA A 20 -5.65 2.59 7.61
N LEU A 21 -5.96 2.08 8.81
CA LEU A 21 -7.30 1.61 9.16
C LEU A 21 -8.34 2.75 9.14
N GLU A 22 -7.99 3.93 9.64
CA GLU A 22 -8.84 5.13 9.63
C GLU A 22 -9.11 5.60 8.20
N ALA A 23 -8.06 5.73 7.39
CA ALA A 23 -8.14 6.09 5.98
C ALA A 23 -8.97 5.08 5.18
N GLY A 24 -8.74 3.78 5.41
CA GLY A 24 -9.52 2.74 4.74
C GLY A 24 -10.99 2.75 5.12
N ARG A 25 -11.41 3.27 6.30
CA ARG A 25 -12.83 3.53 6.56
C ARG A 25 -13.38 4.64 5.69
N ALA A 26 -12.62 5.72 5.48
CA ALA A 26 -13.02 6.80 4.59
C ALA A 26 -13.15 6.30 3.14
N VAL A 27 -12.16 5.55 2.66
CA VAL A 27 -12.20 4.87 1.35
C VAL A 27 -13.44 3.99 1.24
N MET A 28 -13.71 3.13 2.23
CA MET A 28 -14.84 2.20 2.18
C MET A 28 -16.19 2.90 2.27
N ALA A 29 -16.29 4.06 2.92
CA ALA A 29 -17.51 4.86 2.94
C ALA A 29 -17.89 5.33 1.54
N VAL A 30 -16.92 5.82 0.76
CA VAL A 30 -17.12 6.14 -0.66
C VAL A 30 -17.35 4.88 -1.47
N TYR A 31 -16.56 3.84 -1.22
CA TYR A 31 -16.67 2.55 -1.92
C TYR A 31 -18.09 1.97 -1.79
N ALA A 32 -18.75 2.11 -0.64
CA ALA A 32 -20.08 1.55 -0.41
C ALA A 32 -21.22 2.29 -1.15
N THR A 33 -20.98 3.50 -1.68
CA THR A 33 -21.99 4.26 -2.44
C THR A 33 -22.23 3.67 -3.83
N ASP A 34 -23.34 4.00 -4.51
CA ASP A 34 -23.59 3.59 -5.90
C ASP A 34 -22.92 4.55 -6.92
N PHE A 35 -21.60 4.72 -6.82
CA PHE A 35 -20.85 5.55 -7.75
C PHE A 35 -20.66 4.89 -9.13
N ALA A 36 -20.95 3.60 -9.27
CA ALA A 36 -20.88 2.89 -10.54
C ALA A 36 -21.95 3.39 -11.53
N ALA A 37 -23.10 3.87 -11.03
CA ALA A 37 -24.13 4.52 -11.83
C ALA A 37 -23.71 5.92 -12.33
N ALA A 38 -22.81 6.62 -11.62
CA ALA A 38 -22.29 7.95 -11.97
C ALA A 38 -21.00 7.90 -12.83
N ALA A 39 -20.27 6.78 -12.78
CA ALA A 39 -18.98 6.57 -13.45
C ALA A 39 -19.05 6.50 -14.99
N LYS A 40 -20.22 6.69 -15.62
CA LYS A 40 -20.32 6.83 -17.08
C LYS A 40 -19.72 8.13 -17.62
N ALA A 41 -19.30 9.07 -16.75
CA ALA A 41 -18.72 10.34 -17.21
C ALA A 41 -17.67 11.00 -16.29
N ASP A 42 -17.48 10.57 -15.04
CA ASP A 42 -16.71 11.37 -14.07
C ASP A 42 -15.79 10.53 -13.16
N ALA A 43 -14.54 10.99 -13.01
CA ALA A 43 -13.52 10.40 -12.12
C ALA A 43 -13.72 10.84 -10.66
N SER A 44 -14.69 11.70 -10.38
CA SER A 44 -14.96 12.30 -9.08
C SER A 44 -15.07 11.34 -7.87
N PRO A 45 -15.58 10.09 -7.99
CA PRO A 45 -15.67 9.21 -6.82
C PRO A 45 -14.31 8.69 -6.35
N VAL A 46 -13.38 8.45 -7.28
CA VAL A 46 -12.03 8.00 -6.93
C VAL A 46 -11.30 9.14 -6.23
N THR A 47 -11.29 10.32 -6.85
CA THR A 47 -10.71 11.55 -6.29
C THR A 47 -11.27 11.89 -4.91
N ALA A 48 -12.56 11.66 -4.67
CA ALA A 48 -13.16 11.85 -3.35
C ALA A 48 -12.64 10.85 -2.30
N ALA A 49 -12.44 9.59 -2.67
CA ALA A 49 -11.89 8.56 -1.79
C ALA A 49 -10.41 8.83 -1.48
N ASP A 50 -9.62 9.16 -2.51
CA ASP A 50 -8.21 9.57 -2.39
C ASP A 50 -8.04 10.74 -1.43
N HIS A 51 -8.74 11.86 -1.67
CA HIS A 51 -8.64 13.03 -0.81
C HIS A 51 -9.09 12.76 0.62
N ALA A 52 -10.16 11.99 0.84
CA ALA A 52 -10.63 11.69 2.19
C ALA A 52 -9.64 10.80 2.96
N ALA A 53 -9.01 9.84 2.28
CA ALA A 53 -7.97 9.00 2.85
C ALA A 53 -6.70 9.81 3.14
N GLU A 54 -6.23 10.61 2.19
CA GLU A 54 -5.03 11.45 2.35
C GLU A 54 -5.21 12.45 3.49
N GLU A 55 -6.34 13.17 3.55
CA GLU A 55 -6.63 14.14 4.61
C GLU A 55 -6.57 13.48 5.99
N THR A 56 -7.14 12.28 6.12
CA THR A 56 -7.13 11.50 7.36
C THR A 56 -5.70 11.15 7.78
N ILE A 57 -4.89 10.63 6.85
CA ILE A 57 -3.51 10.22 7.10
C ILE A 57 -2.65 11.43 7.46
N LEU A 58 -2.72 12.50 6.66
CA LEU A 58 -1.92 13.70 6.86
C LEU A 58 -2.27 14.42 8.16
N ALA A 59 -3.54 14.49 8.54
CA ALA A 59 -3.94 15.06 9.82
C ALA A 59 -3.29 14.28 10.99
N GLY A 60 -3.34 12.95 10.94
CA GLY A 60 -2.72 12.09 11.95
C GLY A 60 -1.20 12.16 11.98
N LEU A 61 -0.54 12.16 10.81
CA LEU A 61 0.91 12.30 10.70
C LEU A 61 1.39 13.66 11.19
N ARG A 62 0.73 14.76 10.80
CA ARG A 62 1.08 16.12 11.24
C ARG A 62 0.91 16.29 12.75
N ALA A 63 -0.06 15.62 13.35
CA ALA A 63 -0.25 15.64 14.80
C ALA A 63 0.81 14.82 15.55
N ALA A 64 1.12 13.61 15.07
CA ALA A 64 2.01 12.68 15.77
C ALA A 64 3.51 12.89 15.45
N LEU A 65 3.83 13.29 14.22
CA LEU A 65 5.17 13.43 13.66
C LEU A 65 5.36 14.81 12.98
N PRO A 66 5.10 15.94 13.67
CA PRO A 66 5.07 17.29 13.06
C PRO A 66 6.37 17.74 12.39
N ALA A 67 7.50 17.12 12.73
CA ALA A 67 8.83 17.45 12.19
C ALA A 67 9.24 16.53 11.02
N VAL A 68 8.44 15.52 10.67
CA VAL A 68 8.76 14.54 9.62
C VAL A 68 8.03 14.95 8.34
N PRO A 69 8.75 15.27 7.25
CA PRO A 69 8.12 15.52 5.96
C PRO A 69 7.27 14.33 5.51
N CYS A 70 6.12 14.62 4.90
CA CYS A 70 5.25 13.60 4.32
C CYS A 70 5.02 13.92 2.84
N VAL A 71 5.45 13.02 1.97
CA VAL A 71 5.23 13.07 0.53
C VAL A 71 4.02 12.18 0.24
N ALA A 72 2.89 12.80 -0.04
CA ALA A 72 1.64 12.10 -0.33
C ALA A 72 1.21 12.37 -1.78
N GLU A 73 0.69 11.34 -2.45
CA GLU A 73 0.39 11.35 -3.88
C GLU A 73 -0.45 12.57 -4.31
N GLU A 74 -1.54 12.88 -3.61
CA GLU A 74 -2.48 13.94 -4.03
C GLU A 74 -1.91 15.34 -3.70
N GLU A 75 -1.15 15.50 -2.62
CA GLU A 75 -0.40 16.74 -2.38
C GLU A 75 0.64 16.98 -3.49
N VAL A 76 1.38 15.94 -3.89
CA VAL A 76 2.36 16.03 -4.98
C VAL A 76 1.68 16.36 -6.32
N ALA A 77 0.56 15.70 -6.64
CA ALA A 77 -0.22 15.97 -7.84
C ALA A 77 -0.73 17.41 -7.89
N ALA A 78 -1.05 17.99 -6.73
CA ALA A 78 -1.44 19.39 -6.57
C ALA A 78 -0.25 20.37 -6.48
N GLY A 79 0.98 19.92 -6.74
CA GLY A 79 2.19 20.74 -6.74
C GLY A 79 2.74 21.06 -5.34
N ARG A 80 2.21 20.44 -4.28
CA ARG A 80 2.70 20.57 -2.91
C ARG A 80 3.68 19.44 -2.61
N VAL A 81 4.94 19.66 -3.00
CA VAL A 81 6.03 18.74 -2.69
C VAL A 81 6.81 19.29 -1.48
N PRO A 82 6.90 18.57 -0.35
CA PRO A 82 7.67 19.04 0.79
C PRO A 82 9.17 18.98 0.48
N GLU A 83 9.97 19.83 1.12
CA GLU A 83 11.42 19.69 1.10
C GLU A 83 11.84 18.47 1.93
N ILE A 84 12.52 17.53 1.27
CA ILE A 84 13.08 16.34 1.89
C ILE A 84 14.57 16.59 2.08
N GLY A 85 14.99 16.88 3.32
CA GLY A 85 16.40 16.94 3.69
C GLY A 85 17.05 15.54 3.72
N ASP A 86 18.12 15.42 4.50
CA ASP A 86 18.79 14.11 4.72
C ASP A 86 18.14 13.28 5.83
N GLY A 87 17.13 13.84 6.49
CA GLY A 87 16.37 13.20 7.56
C GLY A 87 15.32 12.20 7.09
N PRO A 88 14.61 11.58 8.04
CA PRO A 88 13.50 10.69 7.73
C PRO A 88 12.33 11.43 7.07
N PHE A 89 11.56 10.72 6.25
CA PHE A 89 10.31 11.22 5.66
C PHE A 89 9.32 10.07 5.48
N VAL A 90 8.03 10.41 5.34
CA VAL A 90 6.95 9.46 5.10
C VAL A 90 6.51 9.53 3.64
N LEU A 91 6.24 8.38 3.02
CA LEU A 91 5.55 8.25 1.74
C LEU A 91 4.14 7.73 1.98
N VAL A 92 3.17 8.31 1.31
CA VAL A 92 1.75 7.92 1.40
C VAL A 92 1.17 7.76 0.01
N ASP A 93 0.55 6.60 -0.20
CA ASP A 93 -0.41 6.38 -1.29
C ASP A 93 -1.78 6.15 -0.62
N PRO A 94 -2.71 7.10 -0.72
CA PRO A 94 -4.00 7.03 -0.04
C PRO A 94 -4.95 6.00 -0.67
N LEU A 95 -4.77 5.63 -1.95
CA LEU A 95 -5.58 4.66 -2.66
C LEU A 95 -4.82 4.06 -3.87
N ASP A 96 -3.97 3.08 -3.59
CA ASP A 96 -3.33 2.32 -4.66
C ASP A 96 -4.35 1.35 -5.26
N GLY A 97 -4.35 1.20 -6.59
CA GLY A 97 -5.33 0.39 -7.30
C GLY A 97 -6.62 1.13 -7.64
N THR A 98 -6.54 2.41 -8.03
CA THR A 98 -7.68 3.19 -8.54
C THR A 98 -8.54 2.45 -9.58
N LYS A 99 -7.92 1.70 -10.51
CA LYS A 99 -8.68 0.91 -11.52
C LYS A 99 -9.48 -0.21 -10.87
N GLU A 100 -8.87 -0.88 -9.90
CA GLU A 100 -9.44 -1.94 -9.08
C GLU A 100 -10.59 -1.43 -8.19
N PHE A 101 -10.44 -0.22 -7.65
CA PHE A 101 -11.51 0.50 -6.95
C PHE A 101 -12.71 0.79 -7.87
N VAL A 102 -12.48 1.39 -9.04
CA VAL A 102 -13.55 1.72 -10.01
C VAL A 102 -14.27 0.48 -10.51
N SER A 103 -13.52 -0.59 -10.80
CA SER A 103 -14.08 -1.85 -11.31
C SER A 103 -14.71 -2.74 -10.24
N ARG A 104 -14.72 -2.32 -8.98
CA ARG A 104 -15.31 -3.04 -7.85
C ARG A 104 -14.70 -4.44 -7.62
N ASN A 105 -13.42 -4.64 -7.91
CA ASN A 105 -12.80 -5.96 -7.71
C ASN A 105 -12.22 -6.16 -6.30
N GLY A 106 -12.06 -5.09 -5.51
CA GLY A 106 -11.59 -5.13 -4.12
C GLY A 106 -10.07 -5.17 -3.94
N ASP A 107 -9.28 -5.06 -5.01
CA ASP A 107 -7.81 -5.11 -4.96
C ASP A 107 -7.18 -3.72 -4.96
N PHE A 108 -7.53 -2.92 -3.97
CA PHE A 108 -6.96 -1.60 -3.72
C PHE A 108 -6.48 -1.50 -2.27
N THR A 109 -5.51 -0.63 -2.01
CA THR A 109 -4.88 -0.50 -0.69
C THR A 109 -4.63 0.94 -0.27
N VAL A 110 -4.39 1.10 1.02
CA VAL A 110 -3.77 2.30 1.59
C VAL A 110 -2.33 1.95 1.95
N ASN A 111 -1.35 2.71 1.46
CA ASN A 111 0.07 2.47 1.71
C ASN A 111 0.67 3.62 2.51
N ILE A 112 1.38 3.31 3.60
CA ILE A 112 2.11 4.29 4.41
C ILE A 112 3.48 3.72 4.72
N ALA A 113 4.55 4.47 4.41
CA ALA A 113 5.92 4.03 4.63
C ALA A 113 6.81 5.13 5.20
N LEU A 114 7.62 4.78 6.20
CA LEU A 114 8.68 5.61 6.74
C LEU A 114 9.97 5.26 6.03
N VAL A 115 10.61 6.26 5.45
CA VAL A 115 11.93 6.15 4.84
C VAL A 115 12.95 6.75 5.79
N ARG A 116 14.04 6.02 6.05
CA ARG A 116 15.20 6.47 6.83
C ARG A 116 16.46 6.17 6.03
N GLU A 117 17.39 7.13 5.99
CA GLU A 117 18.65 6.96 5.24
C GLU A 117 18.41 6.52 3.79
N ARG A 118 17.34 7.03 3.18
CA ARG A 118 16.89 6.69 1.81
C ARG A 118 16.47 5.22 1.61
N MET A 119 16.19 4.48 2.68
CA MET A 119 15.63 3.13 2.62
C MET A 119 14.29 3.03 3.36
N PRO A 120 13.31 2.25 2.85
CA PRO A 120 12.11 1.93 3.60
C PRO A 120 12.45 1.22 4.91
N ALA A 121 11.90 1.70 6.01
CA ALA A 121 12.16 1.19 7.36
C ALA A 121 10.90 0.55 7.98
N VAL A 122 9.78 1.28 7.96
CA VAL A 122 8.50 0.85 8.55
C VAL A 122 7.41 1.05 7.52
N GLY A 123 6.58 0.04 7.26
CA GLY A 123 5.58 0.07 6.19
C GLY A 123 4.28 -0.59 6.60
N VAL A 124 3.16 -0.06 6.10
CA VAL A 124 1.82 -0.66 6.20
C VAL A 124 1.17 -0.65 4.82
N VAL A 125 0.63 -1.79 4.43
CA VAL A 125 -0.25 -1.97 3.28
C VAL A 125 -1.58 -2.50 3.82
N TYR A 126 -2.63 -1.68 3.77
CA TYR A 126 -3.97 -2.08 4.20
C TYR A 126 -4.89 -2.27 3.01
N ALA A 127 -5.44 -3.48 2.84
CA ALA A 127 -6.44 -3.80 1.82
C ALA A 127 -7.85 -3.81 2.45
N PRO A 128 -8.57 -2.68 2.48
CA PRO A 128 -9.81 -2.55 3.24
C PRO A 128 -10.95 -3.44 2.74
N ALA A 129 -11.12 -3.59 1.42
CA ALA A 129 -12.13 -4.46 0.84
C ALA A 129 -11.86 -5.96 1.11
N ARG A 130 -10.60 -6.32 1.38
CA ARG A 130 -10.20 -7.69 1.75
C ARG A 130 -10.14 -7.92 3.26
N GLY A 131 -10.28 -6.88 4.06
CA GLY A 131 -10.17 -6.98 5.52
C GLY A 131 -8.80 -7.51 5.97
N MET A 132 -7.72 -7.09 5.31
CA MET A 132 -6.38 -7.56 5.62
C MET A 132 -5.39 -6.41 5.68
N LEU A 133 -4.65 -6.32 6.79
CA LEU A 133 -3.57 -5.37 6.99
C LEU A 133 -2.24 -6.12 7.01
N PHE A 134 -1.29 -5.65 6.21
CA PHE A 134 0.09 -6.09 6.21
C PHE A 134 0.96 -4.97 6.76
N SER A 135 1.92 -5.32 7.59
CA SER A 135 2.75 -4.36 8.32
C SER A 135 4.16 -4.89 8.49
N GLY A 136 5.18 -4.05 8.31
CA GLY A 136 6.57 -4.45 8.38
C GLY A 136 7.44 -3.41 9.06
N ARG A 137 8.49 -3.89 9.73
CA ARG A 137 9.59 -3.09 10.28
C ARG A 137 10.88 -3.90 10.23
N PRO A 138 12.06 -3.35 10.59
CA PRO A 138 13.30 -4.11 10.56
C PRO A 138 13.19 -5.42 11.37
N GLY A 139 13.46 -6.53 10.69
CA GLY A 139 13.45 -7.88 11.27
C GLY A 139 12.07 -8.52 11.48
N ALA A 140 10.96 -7.86 11.16
CA ALA A 140 9.62 -8.43 11.37
C ALA A 140 8.59 -7.95 10.35
N ALA A 141 7.76 -8.87 9.87
CA ALA A 141 6.60 -8.59 9.04
C ALA A 141 5.38 -9.37 9.55
N PHE A 142 4.20 -8.79 9.41
CA PHE A 142 2.95 -9.34 9.91
C PHE A 142 1.80 -9.21 8.93
N ALA A 143 0.86 -10.16 9.01
CA ALA A 143 -0.47 -10.07 8.42
C ALA A 143 -1.53 -10.17 9.52
N THR A 144 -2.43 -9.20 9.55
CA THR A 144 -3.46 -9.07 10.58
C THR A 144 -4.83 -8.90 9.93
N PRO A 145 -5.81 -9.76 10.22
CA PRO A 145 -7.19 -9.55 9.79
C PRO A 145 -7.73 -8.21 10.33
N ALA A 146 -8.53 -7.53 9.54
CA ALA A 146 -9.16 -6.27 9.88
C ALA A 146 -10.62 -6.28 9.44
N ALA A 147 -11.48 -5.66 10.25
CA ALA A 147 -12.90 -5.52 9.98
C ALA A 147 -13.37 -4.15 10.50
N ASP A 148 -14.27 -3.49 9.77
CA ASP A 148 -14.84 -2.19 10.13
C ASP A 148 -13.78 -1.14 10.49
N GLY A 149 -12.64 -1.18 9.78
CA GLY A 149 -11.47 -0.34 10.02
C GLY A 149 -10.87 -0.47 11.41
N ARG A 150 -10.86 -1.69 11.95
CA ARG A 150 -10.15 -2.06 13.18
C ARG A 150 -9.44 -3.39 12.96
N LEU A 151 -8.36 -3.63 13.69
CA LEU A 151 -7.76 -4.97 13.74
C LEU A 151 -8.75 -5.95 14.37
N ALA A 152 -8.97 -7.07 13.70
CA ALA A 152 -9.89 -8.13 14.09
C ALA A 152 -9.14 -9.37 14.62
N GLY A 153 -7.87 -9.22 14.99
CA GLY A 153 -7.03 -10.29 15.51
C GLY A 153 -5.63 -9.81 15.89
N ALA A 154 -4.79 -10.75 16.33
CA ALA A 154 -3.39 -10.49 16.61
C ALA A 154 -2.54 -10.50 15.33
N ARG A 155 -1.43 -9.78 15.36
CA ARG A 155 -0.39 -9.84 14.33
C ARG A 155 0.10 -11.28 14.14
N ARG A 156 -0.01 -11.82 12.93
CA ARG A 156 0.60 -13.11 12.57
C ARG A 156 1.89 -12.86 11.82
N SER A 157 3.00 -13.40 12.31
CA SER A 157 4.28 -13.27 11.61
C SER A 157 4.20 -13.94 10.24
N ILE A 158 4.67 -13.22 9.22
CA ILE A 158 4.79 -13.70 7.85
C ILE A 158 6.24 -13.72 7.41
N ARG A 159 6.55 -14.56 6.42
CA ARG A 159 7.88 -14.66 5.85
C ARG A 159 7.81 -15.14 4.41
N VAL A 160 8.76 -14.67 3.61
CA VAL A 160 9.02 -15.22 2.28
C VAL A 160 9.32 -16.72 2.40
N ARG A 161 8.85 -17.51 1.42
CA ARG A 161 9.16 -18.93 1.32
C ARG A 161 10.43 -19.16 0.51
N THR A 162 11.07 -20.31 0.70
CA THR A 162 12.06 -20.78 -0.26
C THR A 162 11.32 -21.20 -1.53
N PRO A 163 11.65 -20.62 -2.71
CA PRO A 163 10.95 -20.95 -3.95
C PRO A 163 11.04 -22.43 -4.29
N LYS A 164 9.94 -23.00 -4.80
CA LYS A 164 9.85 -24.39 -5.28
C LYS A 164 9.21 -24.41 -6.65
N ALA A 165 9.62 -25.34 -7.50
CA ALA A 165 8.98 -25.54 -8.80
C ALA A 165 7.61 -26.26 -8.64
N PRO A 166 6.59 -25.89 -9.41
CA PRO A 166 6.55 -24.72 -10.30
C PRO A 166 6.54 -23.40 -9.51
N LEU A 167 7.26 -22.39 -10.01
CA LEU A 167 7.27 -21.06 -9.38
C LEU A 167 5.89 -20.40 -9.50
N SER A 168 5.49 -19.67 -8.48
CA SER A 168 4.32 -18.80 -8.51
C SER A 168 4.75 -17.36 -8.81
N ILE A 169 4.33 -16.83 -9.95
CA ILE A 169 4.67 -15.49 -10.41
C ILE A 169 3.43 -14.60 -10.33
N VAL A 170 3.56 -13.47 -9.62
CA VAL A 170 2.51 -12.46 -9.53
C VAL A 170 2.52 -11.63 -10.81
N ALA A 171 1.42 -11.69 -11.56
CA ALA A 171 1.24 -10.92 -12.78
C ALA A 171 -0.23 -10.58 -13.03
N SER A 172 -0.49 -9.44 -13.68
CA SER A 172 -1.84 -9.11 -14.13
C SER A 172 -2.23 -10.00 -15.30
N ARG A 173 -3.36 -10.73 -15.20
CA ARG A 173 -3.91 -11.47 -16.34
C ARG A 173 -4.48 -10.55 -17.42
N SER A 174 -4.94 -9.36 -17.03
CA SER A 174 -5.64 -8.42 -17.92
C SER A 174 -4.73 -7.33 -18.52
N HIS A 175 -3.51 -7.15 -17.98
CA HIS A 175 -2.57 -6.12 -18.41
C HIS A 175 -1.13 -6.66 -18.49
N LEU A 176 -0.95 -7.85 -19.06
CA LEU A 176 0.37 -8.43 -19.22
C LEU A 176 1.16 -7.67 -20.30
N THR A 177 2.26 -7.02 -19.92
CA THR A 177 3.15 -6.37 -20.91
C THR A 177 4.02 -7.41 -21.61
N PRO A 178 4.53 -7.13 -22.82
CA PRO A 178 5.47 -8.03 -23.51
C PRO A 178 6.69 -8.39 -22.66
N GLU A 179 7.23 -7.46 -21.88
CA GLU A 179 8.37 -7.68 -20.99
C GLU A 179 8.01 -8.62 -19.83
N THR A 180 6.82 -8.47 -19.28
CA THR A 180 6.32 -9.35 -18.21
C THR A 180 6.09 -10.77 -18.73
N ALA A 181 5.52 -10.90 -19.93
CA ALA A 181 5.34 -12.18 -20.62
C ALA A 181 6.70 -12.86 -20.86
N ALA A 182 7.64 -12.14 -21.46
CA ALA A 182 8.99 -12.63 -21.73
C ALA A 182 9.74 -13.04 -20.44
N PHE A 183 9.48 -12.36 -19.32
CA PHE A 183 10.03 -12.76 -18.02
C PHE A 183 9.44 -14.07 -17.53
N ILE A 184 8.11 -14.25 -17.63
CA ILE A 184 7.42 -15.49 -17.22
C ILE A 184 7.89 -16.67 -18.07
N ASP A 185 8.07 -16.48 -19.38
CA ASP A 185 8.51 -17.52 -20.32
C ASP A 185 9.88 -18.12 -19.98
N ARG A 186 10.70 -17.42 -19.16
CA ARG A 186 11.97 -17.93 -18.64
C ARG A 186 11.80 -19.03 -17.58
N PHE A 187 10.58 -19.24 -17.09
CA PHE A 187 10.26 -20.21 -16.05
C PHE A 187 9.18 -21.19 -16.53
N PRO A 188 9.55 -22.19 -17.36
CA PRO A 188 8.59 -23.17 -17.87
C PRO A 188 7.82 -23.86 -16.74
N GLY A 189 6.50 -23.88 -16.86
CA GLY A 189 5.60 -24.47 -15.88
C GLY A 189 5.24 -23.56 -14.70
N ALA A 190 5.74 -22.31 -14.65
CA ALA A 190 5.34 -21.36 -13.63
C ALA A 190 3.81 -21.10 -13.63
N GLU A 191 3.25 -20.95 -12.44
CA GLU A 191 1.85 -20.60 -12.23
C GLU A 191 1.72 -19.08 -12.07
N THR A 192 0.64 -18.50 -12.61
CA THR A 192 0.38 -17.06 -12.49
C THR A 192 -0.71 -16.78 -11.47
N VAL A 193 -0.37 -15.98 -10.46
CA VAL A 193 -1.29 -15.44 -9.46
C VAL A 193 -1.55 -13.97 -9.78
N SER A 194 -2.81 -13.55 -9.70
CA SER A 194 -3.20 -12.19 -10.05
C SER A 194 -3.86 -11.50 -8.87
N VAL A 195 -3.30 -10.36 -8.48
CA VAL A 195 -3.87 -9.43 -7.51
C VAL A 195 -3.53 -8.00 -7.95
N GLY A 196 -4.46 -7.06 -7.76
CA GLY A 196 -4.26 -5.62 -7.99
C GLY A 196 -3.35 -4.96 -6.97
N SER A 197 -3.00 -3.68 -7.20
CA SER A 197 -2.31 -2.82 -6.22
C SER A 197 -1.01 -3.40 -5.59
N SER A 198 -0.61 -2.94 -4.41
CA SER A 198 0.58 -3.28 -3.64
C SER A 198 0.45 -4.62 -2.91
N LEU A 199 -0.75 -5.22 -2.92
CA LEU A 199 -1.00 -6.60 -2.45
C LEU A 199 -0.05 -7.64 -3.06
N LYS A 200 0.53 -7.34 -4.23
CA LYS A 200 1.54 -8.19 -4.88
C LYS A 200 2.78 -8.38 -3.99
N PHE A 201 3.23 -7.32 -3.29
CA PHE A 201 4.30 -7.42 -2.30
C PHE A 201 3.87 -8.26 -1.11
N CYS A 202 2.62 -8.11 -0.66
CA CYS A 202 2.08 -8.87 0.47
C CYS A 202 2.02 -10.38 0.18
N LEU A 203 1.75 -10.79 -1.06
CA LEU A 203 1.82 -12.19 -1.47
C LEU A 203 3.24 -12.74 -1.38
N LEU A 204 4.26 -11.95 -1.76
CA LEU A 204 5.66 -12.36 -1.59
C LEU A 204 6.03 -12.46 -0.10
N ALA A 205 5.74 -11.41 0.66
CA ALA A 205 6.03 -11.33 2.09
C ALA A 205 5.35 -12.45 2.91
N SER A 206 4.18 -12.90 2.46
CA SER A 206 3.42 -14.02 3.06
C SER A 206 3.86 -15.39 2.56
N GLY A 207 4.80 -15.45 1.62
CA GLY A 207 5.25 -16.70 1.01
C GLY A 207 4.15 -17.38 0.18
N GLU A 208 3.19 -16.61 -0.33
CA GLU A 208 2.11 -17.08 -1.21
C GLU A 208 2.53 -17.06 -2.69
N ALA A 209 3.46 -16.17 -3.05
CA ALA A 209 4.10 -16.12 -4.36
C ALA A 209 5.63 -16.09 -4.26
N ASP A 210 6.32 -16.33 -5.37
CA ASP A 210 7.79 -16.39 -5.43
C ASP A 210 8.41 -15.18 -6.14
N LEU A 211 7.77 -14.66 -7.20
CA LEU A 211 8.30 -13.55 -7.99
C LEU A 211 7.21 -12.53 -8.34
N TYR A 212 7.55 -11.25 -8.34
CA TYR A 212 6.71 -10.17 -8.85
C TYR A 212 7.52 -9.30 -9.83
N PRO A 213 7.52 -9.62 -11.14
CA PRO A 213 8.12 -8.76 -12.14
C PRO A 213 7.29 -7.49 -12.34
N ARG A 214 7.91 -6.32 -12.16
CA ARG A 214 7.30 -5.02 -12.45
C ARG A 214 8.23 -4.20 -13.34
N PHE A 215 7.93 -4.16 -14.64
CA PHE A 215 8.68 -3.39 -15.64
C PHE A 215 8.00 -2.09 -16.06
N GLY A 216 6.71 -1.94 -15.73
CA GLY A 216 5.97 -0.70 -15.94
C GLY A 216 6.31 0.35 -14.88
N ARG A 217 5.92 1.60 -15.15
CA ARG A 217 6.09 2.72 -14.21
C ARG A 217 5.47 2.42 -12.85
N THR A 218 6.15 2.88 -11.81
CA THR A 218 5.70 2.96 -10.43
C THR A 218 6.21 4.28 -9.85
N MET A 219 5.55 4.75 -8.81
CA MET A 219 6.02 5.83 -7.96
C MET A 219 6.62 5.25 -6.68
N GLU A 220 7.36 6.07 -5.94
CA GLU A 220 7.99 5.67 -4.69
C GLU A 220 6.95 5.23 -3.64
N TRP A 221 5.78 5.87 -3.59
CA TRP A 221 4.69 5.54 -2.68
C TRP A 221 3.97 4.21 -3.03
N ASP A 222 3.97 3.78 -4.30
CA ASP A 222 3.46 2.46 -4.71
C ASP A 222 4.29 1.29 -4.14
N THR A 223 5.56 1.55 -3.78
CA THR A 223 6.56 0.50 -3.52
C THR A 223 7.12 0.52 -2.10
N ALA A 224 7.26 1.69 -1.48
CA ALA A 224 7.98 1.82 -0.21
C ALA A 224 7.36 1.03 0.95
N ALA A 225 6.04 0.78 0.94
CA ALA A 225 5.37 0.05 2.01
C ALA A 225 5.43 -1.48 1.88
N GLY A 226 5.72 -1.99 0.67
CA GLY A 226 5.69 -3.42 0.32
C GLY A 226 7.03 -4.12 0.50
#